data_AF-A0A2V6E067-F1
#
_entry.id   AF-A0A2V6E067-F1
#
_cell.length_a   1.000
_cell.length_b   1.000
_cell.length_c   1.000
_cell.angle_alpha   90.00
_cell.angle_beta   90.00
_cell.angle_gamma   90.00
#
_symmetry.space_group_name_H-M   'P 1'
#
loop_
_entity.id
_entity.type
_entity.pdbx_description
1 polymer ?
#
loop_
_entity_poly.entity_id
_entity_poly.type
_entity_poly.pdbx_seq_one_letter_code
_entity_poly.pdbx_strand_id
1 'polypeptide(L)'
;MIKIAIILGSTRPNRNGEAVAKWVYEVAKKRSDAEFELVDIKDFNLPLLDEPVFAEWSNKAAGFVSYGGASGARAVEQLRLNLAEVQMATVRNQVLLSMYTDFENFSVFKPDPRKETSVNDMLGQLIAWGGALRTLRKTSAKNQ
;
A
#
# COMPACT_ATOMS: atom_id res chain seq x y z
N MET A 1 -6.74 -0.28 17.90
CA MET A 1 -6.25 -1.15 16.81
C MET A 1 -5.37 -0.35 15.84
N ILE A 2 -4.52 -0.98 15.03
CA ILE A 2 -3.80 -0.33 13.90
C ILE A 2 -4.79 -0.13 12.76
N LYS A 3 -4.77 1.05 12.13
CA LYS A 3 -5.53 1.35 10.92
C LYS A 3 -4.59 1.37 9.73
N ILE A 4 -4.94 0.67 8.66
CA ILE A 4 -4.15 0.56 7.42
C ILE A 4 -5.03 0.99 6.25
N ALA A 5 -4.62 2.04 5.56
CA ALA A 5 -5.18 2.41 4.28
C ALA A 5 -4.49 1.61 3.16
N ILE A 6 -5.29 0.99 2.29
CA ILE A 6 -4.86 0.36 1.04
C ILE A 6 -5.19 1.36 -0.06
N ILE A 7 -4.16 1.99 -0.63
CA ILE A 7 -4.34 3.09 -1.60
C ILE A 7 -4.21 2.56 -3.02
N LEU A 8 -5.27 2.71 -3.83
CA LEU A 8 -5.22 2.48 -5.26
C LEU A 8 -4.70 3.72 -5.98
N GLY A 9 -3.45 3.67 -6.47
CA GLY A 9 -2.73 4.82 -7.02
C GLY A 9 -2.98 5.16 -8.50
N SER A 10 -4.14 4.87 -9.09
CA SER A 10 -4.41 5.16 -10.51
C SER A 10 -5.84 5.64 -10.72
N THR A 11 -6.02 6.62 -11.61
CA THR A 11 -7.34 7.16 -12.01
C THR A 11 -7.73 6.77 -13.44
N ARG A 12 -6.86 6.00 -14.13
CA ARG A 12 -7.08 5.61 -15.52
C ARG A 12 -8.41 4.84 -15.69
N PRO A 13 -9.19 5.11 -16.75
CA PRO A 13 -10.27 4.23 -17.14
C PRO A 13 -9.75 2.79 -17.34
N ASN A 14 -10.54 1.79 -16.93
CA ASN A 14 -10.22 0.36 -17.06
C ASN A 14 -8.86 -0.05 -16.45
N ARG A 15 -8.45 0.59 -15.34
CA ARG A 15 -7.22 0.27 -14.62
C ARG A 15 -7.26 -1.12 -13.98
N ASN A 16 -6.29 -1.97 -14.34
CA ASN A 16 -6.09 -3.29 -13.70
C ASN A 16 -5.95 -3.19 -12.17
N GLY A 17 -5.41 -2.07 -11.66
CA GLY A 17 -5.20 -1.85 -10.24
C GLY A 17 -6.48 -1.90 -9.40
N GLU A 18 -7.64 -1.65 -9.98
CA GLU A 18 -8.91 -1.77 -9.25
C GLU A 18 -9.18 -3.20 -8.78
N ALA A 19 -9.02 -4.19 -9.65
CA ALA A 19 -9.18 -5.60 -9.30
C ALA A 19 -8.12 -6.05 -8.28
N VAL A 20 -6.87 -5.58 -8.44
CA VAL A 20 -5.77 -5.87 -7.51
C VAL A 20 -6.07 -5.33 -6.11
N ALA A 21 -6.46 -4.04 -6.01
CA ALA A 21 -6.69 -3.40 -4.72
C ALA A 21 -7.89 -4.01 -3.99
N LYS A 22 -8.97 -4.33 -4.71
CA LYS A 22 -10.12 -5.07 -4.18
C LYS A 22 -9.71 -6.44 -3.65
N TRP A 23 -8.92 -7.20 -4.40
CA TRP A 23 -8.43 -8.50 -3.93
C TRP A 23 -7.56 -8.41 -2.68
N VAL A 24 -6.62 -7.46 -2.62
CA VAL A 24 -5.81 -7.22 -1.40
C VAL A 24 -6.71 -6.87 -0.22
N TYR A 25 -7.72 -6.04 -0.43
CA TYR A 25 -8.67 -5.66 0.60
C TYR A 25 -9.48 -6.87 1.11
N GLU A 26 -9.95 -7.75 0.22
CA GLU A 26 -10.66 -8.97 0.62
C GLU A 26 -9.76 -9.95 1.40
N VAL A 27 -8.47 -10.06 1.04
CA VAL A 27 -7.50 -10.82 1.87
C VAL A 27 -7.33 -10.17 3.24
N ALA A 28 -7.17 -8.84 3.28
CA ALA A 28 -6.97 -8.09 4.51
C ALA A 28 -8.16 -8.18 5.47
N LYS A 29 -9.39 -8.15 4.95
CA LYS A 29 -10.64 -8.29 5.73
C LYS A 29 -10.78 -9.62 6.46
N LYS A 30 -10.06 -10.66 6.05
CA LYS A 30 -10.03 -11.94 6.78
C LYS A 30 -9.24 -11.83 8.10
N ARG A 31 -8.47 -10.76 8.28
CA ARG A 31 -7.65 -10.52 9.47
C ARG A 31 -8.39 -9.68 10.51
N SER A 32 -8.11 -9.92 11.78
CA SER A 32 -8.72 -9.22 12.92
C SER A 32 -7.72 -8.39 13.74
N ASP A 33 -6.45 -8.35 13.33
CA ASP A 33 -5.36 -7.69 14.05
C ASP A 33 -5.12 -6.23 13.61
N ALA A 34 -5.82 -5.77 12.57
CA ALA A 34 -5.87 -4.38 12.12
C ALA A 34 -7.23 -4.04 11.48
N GLU A 35 -7.54 -2.75 11.45
CA GLU A 35 -8.63 -2.19 10.65
C GLU A 35 -8.09 -1.79 9.27
N PHE A 36 -8.82 -2.15 8.21
CA PHE A 36 -8.42 -1.90 6.83
C PHE A 36 -9.45 -1.04 6.11
N GLU A 37 -8.97 -0.09 5.32
CA GLU A 37 -9.78 0.78 4.47
C GLU A 37 -9.21 0.77 3.06
N LEU A 38 -10.06 0.58 2.06
CA LEU A 38 -9.70 0.73 0.66
C LEU A 38 -9.93 2.18 0.24
N VAL A 39 -8.88 2.87 -0.17
CA VAL A 39 -8.90 4.27 -0.59
C VAL A 39 -8.60 4.33 -2.09
N ASP A 40 -9.58 4.69 -2.90
CA ASP A 40 -9.42 4.87 -4.33
C ASP A 40 -9.20 6.35 -4.65
N ILE A 41 -8.01 6.72 -5.13
CA ILE A 41 -7.70 8.13 -5.39
C ILE A 41 -8.61 8.75 -6.45
N LYS A 42 -9.28 7.92 -7.27
CA LYS A 42 -10.25 8.39 -8.27
C LYS A 42 -11.48 9.05 -7.64
N ASP A 43 -11.78 8.73 -6.38
CA ASP A 43 -12.94 9.26 -5.67
C ASP A 43 -12.67 10.62 -5.00
N PHE A 44 -11.45 11.14 -5.11
CA PHE A 44 -11.02 12.39 -4.47
C PHE A 44 -10.73 13.47 -5.51
N ASN A 45 -11.08 14.72 -5.19
CA ASN A 45 -10.62 15.88 -5.93
C ASN A 45 -9.18 16.20 -5.49
N LEU A 46 -8.20 15.91 -6.33
CA LEU A 46 -6.77 16.11 -6.06
C LEU A 46 -6.24 17.28 -6.93
N PRO A 47 -6.38 18.54 -6.48
CA PRO A 47 -5.84 19.68 -7.21
C PRO A 47 -4.31 19.62 -7.26
N LEU A 48 -3.76 20.22 -8.32
CA LEU A 48 -2.31 20.23 -8.56
C LEU A 48 -1.58 21.05 -7.49
N LEU A 49 -0.58 20.45 -6.84
CA LEU A 49 0.30 21.09 -5.85
C LEU A 49 -0.43 21.60 -4.58
N ASP A 50 -1.44 20.86 -4.11
CA ASP A 50 -2.21 21.17 -2.89
C ASP A 50 -1.94 20.14 -1.77
N GLU A 51 -0.70 19.68 -1.64
CA GLU A 51 -0.32 18.72 -0.61
C GLU A 51 -0.18 19.39 0.77
N PRO A 52 -0.75 18.81 1.85
CA PRO A 52 -0.50 19.29 3.20
C PRO A 52 0.96 19.08 3.62
N VAL A 53 1.42 19.85 4.61
CA VAL A 53 2.81 19.86 5.08
C VAL A 53 3.18 18.51 5.70
N PHE A 54 4.29 17.89 5.29
CA PHE A 54 4.83 16.54 5.58
C PHE A 54 4.51 15.78 6.90
N ALA A 55 4.02 16.43 7.95
CA ALA A 55 3.76 15.85 9.27
C ALA A 55 2.77 14.68 9.27
N GLU A 56 1.80 14.62 8.34
CA GLU A 56 0.86 13.50 8.27
C GLU A 56 1.53 12.19 7.84
N TRP A 57 2.71 12.23 7.23
CA TRP A 57 3.42 11.06 6.72
C TRP A 57 4.45 10.54 7.71
N SER A 58 5.07 11.44 8.48
CA SER A 58 6.17 11.13 9.38
C SER A 58 5.85 10.01 10.37
N ASN A 59 6.82 9.11 10.58
CA ASN A 59 6.75 8.00 11.53
C ASN A 59 5.59 7.04 11.27
N LYS A 60 5.10 6.96 10.02
CA LYS A 60 4.20 5.90 9.56
C LYS A 60 4.99 4.81 8.86
N ALA A 61 4.39 3.63 8.76
CA ALA A 61 4.93 2.51 8.00
C ALA A 61 4.17 2.36 6.67
N ALA A 62 4.86 1.90 5.63
CA ALA A 62 4.31 1.63 4.30
C ALA A 62 4.73 0.25 3.80
N GLY A 63 3.78 -0.48 3.18
CA GLY A 63 4.02 -1.70 2.41
C GLY A 63 3.55 -1.51 0.97
N PHE A 64 4.00 -2.39 0.07
CA PHE A 64 3.76 -2.22 -1.37
C PHE A 64 3.08 -3.41 -2.00
N VAL A 65 2.14 -3.09 -2.90
CA VAL A 65 1.56 -4.01 -3.87
C VAL A 65 1.80 -3.40 -5.23
N SER A 66 2.42 -4.14 -6.13
CA SER A 66 2.77 -3.65 -7.45
C SER A 66 2.60 -4.72 -8.51
N TYR A 67 2.40 -4.29 -9.74
CA TYR A 67 2.23 -5.16 -10.87
C TYR A 67 2.89 -4.60 -12.13
N GLY A 68 3.25 -5.48 -13.08
CA GLY A 68 3.81 -5.07 -14.37
C GLY A 68 4.58 -6.19 -15.06
N GLY A 69 5.26 -5.87 -16.17
CA GLY A 69 6.11 -6.85 -16.87
C GLY A 69 7.28 -7.35 -16.02
N ALA A 70 7.89 -6.48 -15.22
CA ALA A 70 8.85 -6.83 -14.16
C ALA A 70 8.20 -6.73 -12.77
N SER A 71 6.92 -7.08 -12.68
CA SER A 71 6.08 -7.04 -11.47
C SER A 71 6.00 -5.70 -10.74
N GLY A 72 6.39 -4.59 -11.39
CA GLY A 72 6.40 -3.26 -10.79
C GLY A 72 7.59 -2.96 -9.86
N ALA A 73 8.61 -3.84 -9.81
CA ALA A 73 9.72 -3.72 -8.87
C ALA A 73 10.43 -2.36 -8.89
N ARG A 74 10.73 -1.83 -10.08
CA ARG A 74 11.40 -0.52 -10.26
C ARG A 74 10.56 0.65 -9.74
N ALA A 75 9.24 0.58 -9.90
CA ALA A 75 8.34 1.61 -9.37
C ALA A 75 8.35 1.59 -7.83
N VAL A 76 8.42 0.40 -7.23
CA VAL A 76 8.52 0.27 -5.77
C VAL A 76 9.87 0.75 -5.26
N GLU A 77 10.98 0.42 -5.93
CA GLU A 77 12.31 0.91 -5.57
C GLU A 77 12.38 2.44 -5.56
N GLN A 78 11.82 3.09 -6.58
CA GLN A 78 11.75 4.54 -6.65
C GLN A 78 10.83 5.13 -5.58
N LEU A 79 9.65 4.54 -5.37
CA LEU A 79 8.71 5.02 -4.36
C LEU A 79 9.28 4.89 -2.94
N ARG A 80 10.11 3.89 -2.65
CA ARG A 80 10.81 3.76 -1.37
C ARG A 80 11.71 4.96 -1.07
N LEU A 81 12.42 5.48 -2.08
CA LEU A 81 13.25 6.69 -1.92
C LEU A 81 12.38 7.91 -1.62
N ASN A 82 11.29 8.10 -2.36
CA ASN A 82 10.36 9.21 -2.10
C ASN A 82 9.74 9.14 -0.70
N LEU A 83 9.36 7.94 -0.24
CA LEU A 83 8.78 7.76 1.10
C LEU A 83 9.79 8.00 2.23
N ALA A 84 11.09 7.82 1.97
CA ALA A 84 12.13 8.13 2.93
C ALA A 84 12.23 9.64 3.20
N GLU A 85 12.08 10.48 2.16
CA GLU A 85 12.09 11.95 2.29
C GLU A 85 10.97 12.47 3.21
N VAL A 86 9.82 11.79 3.23
CA VAL A 86 8.68 12.13 4.09
C VAL A 86 8.65 11.33 5.40
N GLN A 87 9.80 10.75 5.79
CA GLN A 87 10.00 10.03 7.05
C GLN A 87 9.05 8.83 7.26
N MET A 88 8.66 8.14 6.18
CA MET A 88 7.93 6.88 6.27
C MET A 88 8.88 5.68 6.24
N ALA A 89 8.68 4.75 7.17
CA ALA A 89 9.42 3.50 7.20
C ALA A 89 8.80 2.47 6.24
N THR A 90 9.59 1.94 5.30
CA THR A 90 9.08 0.97 4.33
C THR A 90 9.41 -0.47 4.73
N VAL A 91 8.41 -1.37 4.70
CA VAL A 91 8.63 -2.79 5.03
C VAL A 91 9.28 -3.55 3.87
N ARG A 92 10.08 -4.57 4.16
CA ARG A 92 10.81 -5.34 3.14
C ARG A 92 9.87 -6.22 2.33
N ASN A 93 8.92 -6.90 2.98
CA ASN A 93 7.96 -7.77 2.32
C ASN A 93 7.04 -6.92 1.44
N GLN A 94 6.85 -7.36 0.20
CA GLN A 94 6.05 -6.65 -0.79
C GLN A 94 5.36 -7.66 -1.70
N VAL A 95 4.24 -7.27 -2.27
CA VAL A 95 3.46 -8.08 -3.19
C VAL A 95 3.82 -7.70 -4.62
N LEU A 96 4.42 -8.64 -5.34
CA LEU A 96 4.85 -8.48 -6.72
C LEU A 96 3.98 -9.36 -7.62
N LEU A 97 3.20 -8.73 -8.50
CA LEU A 97 2.28 -9.41 -9.42
C LEU A 97 2.78 -9.27 -10.86
N SER A 98 2.99 -10.39 -11.55
CA SER A 98 3.48 -10.39 -12.92
C SER A 98 2.31 -10.33 -13.90
N MET A 99 2.42 -9.46 -14.90
CA MET A 99 1.47 -9.35 -16.01
C MET A 99 1.33 -10.65 -16.83
N TYR A 100 2.28 -11.57 -16.72
CA TYR A 100 2.29 -12.82 -17.48
C TYR A 100 1.68 -14.01 -16.71
N THR A 101 1.62 -13.92 -15.38
CA THR A 101 1.21 -15.06 -14.53
C THR A 101 0.01 -14.76 -13.64
N ASP A 102 -0.18 -13.48 -13.27
CA ASP A 102 -1.25 -13.05 -12.38
C ASP A 102 -2.38 -12.33 -13.13
N PHE A 103 -2.28 -12.26 -14.46
CA PHE A 103 -3.28 -11.66 -15.35
C PHE A 103 -3.45 -12.53 -16.60
N GLU A 104 -4.69 -12.82 -16.98
CA GLU A 104 -5.01 -13.40 -18.29
C GLU A 104 -5.09 -12.28 -19.33
N ASN A 105 -4.43 -12.48 -20.48
CA ASN A 105 -4.37 -11.51 -21.58
C ASN A 105 -4.00 -10.09 -21.12
N PHE A 106 -3.13 -9.97 -20.11
CA PHE A 106 -2.66 -8.70 -19.55
C PHE A 106 -3.75 -7.81 -18.91
N SER A 107 -4.95 -8.34 -18.67
CA SER A 107 -6.09 -7.52 -18.22
C SER A 107 -6.93 -8.18 -17.13
N VAL A 108 -7.34 -9.43 -17.31
CA VAL A 108 -8.21 -10.11 -16.35
C VAL A 108 -7.37 -10.59 -15.18
N PHE A 109 -7.55 -9.99 -14.01
CA PHE A 109 -6.78 -10.32 -12.82
C PHE A 109 -7.11 -11.73 -12.31
N LYS A 110 -6.09 -12.59 -12.24
CA LYS A 110 -6.16 -13.97 -11.77
C LYS A 110 -4.84 -14.31 -11.08
N PRO A 111 -4.66 -13.88 -9.82
CA PRO A 111 -3.39 -14.06 -9.14
C PRO A 111 -3.12 -15.53 -8.88
N ASP A 112 -1.85 -15.90 -8.92
CA ASP A 112 -1.41 -17.19 -8.40
C ASP A 112 -1.85 -17.32 -6.92
N PRO A 113 -2.45 -18.44 -6.48
CA PRO A 113 -2.91 -18.61 -5.11
C PRO A 113 -1.84 -18.34 -4.04
N ARG A 114 -0.56 -18.56 -4.36
CA ARG A 114 0.57 -18.30 -3.47
C ARG A 114 0.76 -16.81 -3.16
N LYS A 115 0.20 -15.90 -3.96
CA LYS A 115 0.28 -14.44 -3.72
C LYS A 115 -0.49 -14.02 -2.48
N GLU A 116 -1.49 -14.78 -2.05
CA GLU A 116 -2.22 -14.50 -0.80
C GLU A 116 -1.28 -14.59 0.42
N THR A 117 -0.32 -15.52 0.42
CA THR A 117 0.72 -15.60 1.46
C THR A 117 1.58 -14.33 1.46
N SER A 118 2.01 -13.85 0.29
CA SER A 118 2.79 -12.60 0.19
C SER A 118 2.04 -11.37 0.71
N VAL A 119 0.72 -11.30 0.49
CA VAL A 119 -0.12 -10.24 1.08
C VAL A 119 -0.10 -10.34 2.60
N ASN A 120 -0.33 -11.52 3.16
CA ASN A 120 -0.35 -11.72 4.60
C ASN A 120 1.01 -11.44 5.26
N ASP A 121 2.10 -11.86 4.64
CA ASP A 121 3.47 -11.60 5.12
C ASP A 121 3.81 -10.11 5.11
N MET A 122 3.37 -9.38 4.07
CA MET A 122 3.54 -7.94 3.98
C MET A 122 2.70 -7.22 5.03
N LEU A 123 1.42 -7.58 5.16
CA LEU A 123 0.52 -7.00 6.17
C LEU A 123 1.01 -7.28 7.59
N GLY A 124 1.49 -8.49 7.87
CA GLY A 124 2.07 -8.83 9.17
C GLY A 124 3.26 -7.94 9.53
N GLN A 125 4.19 -7.74 8.59
CA GLN A 125 5.33 -6.85 8.80
C GLN A 125 4.89 -5.39 8.96
N LEU A 126 3.91 -4.94 8.16
CA LEU A 126 3.36 -3.58 8.21
C LEU A 126 2.66 -3.29 9.53
N ILE A 127 1.87 -4.22 10.06
CA ILE A 127 1.19 -4.10 11.36
C ILE A 127 2.22 -4.02 12.48
N ALA A 128 3.24 -4.89 12.48
CA ALA A 128 4.29 -4.87 13.49
C ALA A 128 5.03 -3.52 13.52
N TRP A 129 5.47 -3.03 12.36
CA TRP A 129 6.20 -1.77 12.24
C TRP A 129 5.31 -0.56 12.56
N GLY A 130 4.08 -0.53 12.03
CA GLY A 130 3.11 0.52 12.33
C GLY A 130 2.74 0.59 13.81
N GLY A 131 2.71 -0.57 14.48
CA GLY A 131 2.56 -0.72 15.92
C GLY A 131 3.70 -0.08 16.69
N ALA A 132 4.94 -0.46 16.36
CA ALA A 132 6.16 0.06 17.00
C ALA A 132 6.30 1.58 16.83
N LEU A 133 6.15 2.10 15.60
CA LEU A 133 6.32 3.52 15.28
C LEU A 133 5.18 4.42 15.80
N ARG A 134 4.08 3.83 16.29
CA ARG A 134 2.98 4.59 16.90
C ARG A 134 3.44 5.44 18.08
N THR A 135 4.43 4.99 18.86
CA THR A 135 4.92 5.73 20.03
C THR A 135 5.56 7.06 19.64
N LEU A 136 6.23 7.14 18.49
CA LEU A 136 6.87 8.35 17.99
C LEU A 136 5.85 9.45 17.64
N ARG A 137 4.67 9.08 17.13
CA ARG A 137 3.61 10.02 16.74
C ARG A 137 2.86 10.63 17.93
N LYS A 138 2.83 9.95 19.08
CA LYS A 138 2.16 10.45 20.30
C LYS A 138 2.92 11.61 20.94
N THR A 139 4.24 11.65 20.78
CA THR A 139 5.10 12.67 21.38
C THR A 139 4.99 14.00 20.65
N SER A 140 4.79 13.98 19.33
CA SER A 140 4.68 15.20 18.50
C SER A 140 3.44 16.04 18.80
N ALA A 141 2.32 15.42 19.21
CA ALA A 141 1.06 16.10 19.51
C ALA A 141 1.02 16.82 20.88
N LYS A 142 2.06 16.67 21.72
CA LYS A 142 2.17 17.39 23.01
C LYS A 142 2.98 18.68 22.92
N ASN A 143 3.66 18.90 21.79
CA ASN A 143 4.59 20.02 21.59
C ASN A 143 4.12 20.98 20.47
N GLN A 144 2.84 20.88 20.06
CA GLN A 144 2.11 21.84 19.22
C GLN A 144 0.86 22.26 19.99
#